data_AF-A0A1T5BB20-F1
#
_entry.id   AF-A0A1T5BB20-F1
#
_cell.length_a   1.000
_cell.length_b   1.000
_cell.length_c   1.000
_cell.angle_alpha   90.00
_cell.angle_beta   90.00
_cell.angle_gamma   90.00
#
_symmetry.space_group_name_H-M   'P 1'
#
loop_
_entity.id
_entity.type
_entity.pdbx_description
1 polymer ?
#
loop_
_entity_poly.entity_id
_entity_poly.type
_entity_poly.pdbx_seq_one_letter_code
_entity_poly.pdbx_strand_id
1 'polypeptide(L)'
;MKDSTSRRAQDRPETLWQARTFKTMKRHYERLGLCRVCAAQAAWGHQLGFSRINPPCHDCQPIIDTFPVDKPGLWRSRSPRRGAKFSSSIGSGKG
;
A
#
# COMPACT_ATOMS: atom_id res chain seq x y z
N MET A 1 -36.37 18.18 -24.67
CA MET A 1 -35.00 18.28 -24.10
C MET A 1 -35.14 18.85 -22.70
N LYS A 2 -35.07 18.03 -21.64
CA LYS A 2 -35.09 18.51 -20.24
C LYS A 2 -34.16 17.68 -19.37
N ASP A 3 -33.15 18.39 -18.87
CA ASP A 3 -32.45 18.25 -17.60
C ASP A 3 -31.67 16.96 -17.30
N SER A 4 -30.45 16.94 -17.83
CA SER A 4 -29.30 16.21 -17.29
C SER A 4 -28.90 16.74 -15.90
N THR A 5 -29.71 16.49 -14.87
CA THR A 5 -29.28 16.68 -13.47
C THR A 5 -28.49 15.47 -12.99
N SER A 6 -27.27 15.35 -13.49
CA SER A 6 -26.24 14.50 -12.89
C SER A 6 -25.97 15.03 -11.48
N ARG A 7 -26.60 14.40 -10.48
CA ARG A 7 -26.20 14.53 -9.08
C ARG A 7 -24.75 14.07 -9.02
N ARG A 8 -23.81 15.01 -9.08
CA ARG A 8 -22.44 14.78 -8.63
C ARG A 8 -22.58 14.23 -7.22
N ALA A 9 -22.37 12.92 -7.07
CA ALA A 9 -22.24 12.28 -5.78
C ALA A 9 -21.21 13.12 -5.04
N GLN A 10 -21.67 13.82 -4.00
CA GLN A 10 -20.84 14.82 -3.34
C GLN A 10 -19.59 14.11 -2.83
N ASP A 11 -18.42 14.50 -3.36
CA ASP A 11 -17.12 14.09 -2.85
C ASP A 11 -17.06 14.53 -1.39
N ARG A 12 -17.41 13.61 -0.49
CA ARG A 12 -17.27 13.87 0.95
C ARG A 12 -15.81 14.23 1.18
N PRO A 13 -15.52 15.35 1.86
CA PRO A 13 -14.16 15.73 2.14
C PRO A 13 -13.47 14.61 2.90
N GLU A 14 -12.23 14.31 2.51
CA GLU A 14 -11.40 13.34 3.22
C GLU A 14 -11.32 13.73 4.71
N THR A 15 -11.59 12.78 5.59
CA THR A 15 -11.47 13.01 7.02
C THR A 15 -10.00 13.06 7.43
N LEU A 16 -9.68 13.77 8.51
CA LEU A 16 -8.32 13.77 9.09
C LEU A 16 -7.82 12.36 9.39
N TRP A 17 -8.71 11.43 9.75
CA TRP A 17 -8.37 10.05 10.03
C TRP A 17 -7.98 9.28 8.77
N GLN A 18 -8.71 9.48 7.66
CA GLN A 18 -8.35 8.94 6.35
C GLN A 18 -6.99 9.47 5.90
N ALA A 19 -6.75 10.78 5.98
CA ALA A 19 -5.47 11.39 5.61
C ALA A 19 -4.28 10.82 6.43
N ARG A 20 -4.48 10.61 7.74
CA ARG A 20 -3.48 9.98 8.62
C ARG A 20 -3.23 8.52 8.26
N THR A 21 -4.29 7.78 7.95
CA THR A 21 -4.20 6.37 7.54
C THR A 21 -3.45 6.23 6.23
N PHE A 22 -3.80 7.03 5.22
CA PHE A 22 -3.09 7.10 3.94
C PHE A 22 -1.59 7.39 4.15
N LYS A 23 -1.26 8.42 4.95
CA LYS A 23 0.13 8.78 5.23
C LYS A 23 0.89 7.65 5.93
N THR A 24 0.24 6.94 6.84
CA THR A 24 0.83 5.81 7.57
C THR A 24 1.11 4.64 6.64
N MET A 25 0.14 4.26 5.81
CA MET A 25 0.29 3.17 4.85
C MET A 25 1.30 3.50 3.76
N LYS A 26 1.30 4.72 3.22
CA LYS A 26 2.29 5.16 2.24
C LYS A 26 3.71 5.05 2.81
N ARG A 27 3.93 5.54 4.04
CA ARG A 27 5.23 5.42 4.73
C ARG A 27 5.62 3.97 4.98
N HIS A 28 4.65 3.10 5.27
CA HIS A 28 4.90 1.68 5.42
C HIS A 28 5.42 1.06 4.12
N TYR A 29 4.77 1.31 2.98
CA TYR A 29 5.23 0.82 1.68
C TYR A 29 6.56 1.42 1.22
N GLU A 30 6.83 2.69 1.52
CA GLU A 30 8.15 3.30 1.29
C GLU A 30 9.25 2.59 2.09
N ARG A 31 8.97 2.20 3.35
CA ARG A 31 9.92 1.42 4.18
C ARG A 31 10.12 -0.01 3.68
N LEU A 32 9.16 -0.56 2.94
CA LEU A 32 9.31 -1.85 2.25
C LEU A 32 10.13 -1.74 0.96
N GLY A 33 10.53 -0.53 0.55
CA GLY A 33 11.38 -0.28 -0.61
C GLY A 33 10.65 0.21 -1.86
N LEU A 34 9.34 0.46 -1.79
CA LEU A 34 8.60 0.97 -2.94
C LEU A 34 8.94 2.44 -3.19
N CYS A 35 8.96 2.84 -4.47
CA CYS A 35 9.07 4.24 -4.84
C CYS A 35 7.85 5.04 -4.35
N ARG A 36 7.98 6.36 -4.21
CA ARG A 36 6.92 7.24 -3.66
C ARG A 36 5.58 7.11 -4.39
N VAL A 37 5.61 6.86 -5.70
CA VAL A 37 4.42 6.73 -6.54
C VAL A 37 3.74 5.38 -6.32
N CYS A 38 4.48 4.27 -6.40
CA CYS A 38 3.94 2.93 -6.16
C CYS A 38 3.46 2.78 -4.70
N ALA A 39 4.16 3.36 -3.74
CA ALA A 39 3.75 3.38 -2.33
C ALA A 39 2.45 4.16 -2.11
N ALA A 40 2.27 5.30 -2.80
CA ALA A 40 1.03 6.07 -2.73
C ALA A 40 -0.15 5.29 -3.34
N GLN A 41 0.07 4.61 -4.47
CA GLN A 41 -0.95 3.78 -5.09
C GLN A 41 -1.33 2.58 -4.21
N ALA A 42 -0.35 1.90 -3.62
CA ALA A 42 -0.59 0.81 -2.69
C ALA A 42 -1.38 1.29 -1.46
N ALA A 43 -1.04 2.46 -0.91
CA ALA A 43 -1.79 3.07 0.19
C ALA A 43 -3.24 3.42 -0.20
N TRP A 44 -3.46 3.91 -1.42
CA TRP A 44 -4.79 4.18 -1.95
C TRP A 44 -5.62 2.89 -2.08
N GLY A 45 -5.03 1.84 -2.66
CA GLY A 45 -5.65 0.52 -2.78
C GLY A 45 -5.96 -0.11 -1.42
N HIS A 46 -5.13 0.15 -0.40
CA HIS A 46 -5.37 -0.29 0.98
C HIS A 46 -6.60 0.39 1.60
N GLN A 47 -6.87 1.65 1.26
CA GLN A 47 -7.97 2.42 1.85
C GLN A 47 -9.31 2.20 1.13
N LEU A 48 -9.30 2.06 -0.20
CA LEU A 48 -10.52 2.01 -1.02
C LEU A 48 -10.70 0.71 -1.79
N GLY A 49 -9.75 -0.20 -1.68
CA GLY A 49 -9.70 -1.44 -2.46
C GLY A 49 -8.91 -1.31 -3.75
N PHE A 50 -8.50 -2.46 -4.23
CA PHE A 50 -7.57 -2.67 -5.34
C PHE A 50 -8.28 -2.75 -6.72
N SER A 51 -9.42 -2.07 -6.87
CA SER A 51 -10.27 -2.15 -8.07
C SER A 51 -9.73 -1.40 -9.29
N ARG A 52 -8.94 -0.35 -9.05
CA ARG A 52 -8.23 0.42 -10.09
C ARG A 52 -6.77 0.59 -9.69
N ILE A 53 -5.92 -0.28 -10.22
CA ILE A 53 -4.47 -0.31 -9.97
C ILE A 53 -3.77 -0.03 -11.30
N ASN A 54 -2.82 0.92 -11.32
CA ASN A 54 -1.86 0.98 -12.43
C ASN A 54 -0.76 -0.05 -12.19
N PRO A 55 -0.19 -0.68 -13.23
CA PRO A 55 0.95 -1.55 -13.05
C PRO A 55 2.07 -0.82 -12.28
N PRO A 56 2.73 -1.48 -11.32
CA PRO A 56 3.85 -0.87 -10.63
C PRO A 56 5.00 -0.62 -11.61
N CYS A 57 5.91 0.30 -11.26
CA CYS A 57 7.09 0.51 -12.08
C CYS A 57 8.01 -0.72 -12.04
N HIS A 58 8.87 -0.85 -13.07
CA HIS A 58 9.77 -1.99 -13.24
C HIS A 58 10.59 -2.32 -11.98
N ASP A 59 11.05 -1.29 -11.26
CA ASP A 59 11.85 -1.46 -10.05
C ASP A 59 11.03 -1.92 -8.83
N CYS A 60 9.74 -1.61 -8.78
CA CYS A 60 8.87 -1.97 -7.66
C CYS A 60 8.20 -3.33 -7.83
N GLN A 61 8.07 -3.83 -9.06
CA GLN A 61 7.50 -5.14 -9.37
C GLN A 61 8.14 -6.27 -8.53
N PRO A 62 9.48 -6.46 -8.52
CA PRO A 62 10.08 -7.57 -7.78
C PRO A 62 9.86 -7.49 -6.27
N ILE A 63 9.68 -6.29 -5.70
CA ILE A 63 9.38 -6.12 -4.27
C ILE A 63 7.93 -6.52 -3.99
N ILE A 64 6.99 -6.08 -4.83
CA ILE A 64 5.56 -6.40 -4.72
C ILE A 64 5.32 -7.90 -4.84
N ASP A 65 6.07 -8.59 -5.71
CA ASP A 65 5.97 -10.04 -5.88
C ASP A 65 6.36 -10.82 -4.61
N THR A 66 7.07 -10.20 -3.66
CA THR A 66 7.39 -10.81 -2.35
C THR A 66 6.26 -10.68 -1.33
N PHE A 67 5.25 -9.85 -1.59
CA PHE A 67 4.17 -9.62 -0.63
C PHE A 67 3.31 -10.88 -0.46
N PRO A 68 2.84 -11.14 0.77
CA PRO A 68 1.99 -12.30 1.01
C PRO A 68 0.68 -12.15 0.23
N VAL A 69 0.41 -13.07 -0.69
CA VAL A 69 -0.88 -13.18 -1.36
C VAL A 69 -1.82 -13.91 -0.41
N ASP A 70 -2.90 -13.25 0.01
CA ASP A 70 -3.95 -13.90 0.80
C ASP A 70 -4.49 -15.11 0.02
N LYS A 71 -4.22 -16.32 0.53
CA LYS A 71 -4.79 -17.55 -0.01
C LYS A 71 -6.19 -17.71 0.60
N PRO A 72 -7.27 -17.62 -0.19
CA PRO A 72 -8.61 -17.86 0.34
C PRO A 72 -8.70 -19.31 0.87
N GLY A 73 -9.02 -19.47 2.15
CA GLY A 73 -9.22 -20.77 2.79
C GLY A 73 -8.35 -21.09 4.01
N LEU A 74 -7.34 -20.28 4.33
CA LEU A 74 -6.51 -20.49 5.53
C LEU A 74 -6.78 -19.38 6.56
N TRP A 75 -7.87 -19.53 7.32
CA TRP A 75 -8.29 -18.60 8.39
C TRP A 75 -7.27 -18.46 9.54
N ARG A 76 -6.17 -19.23 9.48
CA ARG A 76 -4.96 -19.06 10.26
C ARG A 76 -3.76 -19.27 9.35
N SER A 77 -3.57 -18.41 8.36
CA SER A 77 -2.31 -18.40 7.64
C SER A 77 -1.25 -18.02 8.69
N ARG A 78 -0.43 -19.01 9.05
CA ARG A 78 0.89 -18.78 9.63
C ARG A 78 1.67 -18.03 8.56
N SER A 79 1.38 -16.76 8.32
CA SER A 79 2.40 -15.89 7.78
C SER A 79 3.56 -16.06 8.75
N PRO A 80 4.76 -16.40 8.28
CA PRO A 80 5.90 -16.32 9.15
C PRO A 80 5.84 -14.92 9.76
N ARG A 81 5.86 -14.81 11.09
CA ARG A 81 6.43 -13.62 11.74
C ARG A 81 7.94 -13.57 11.44
N ARG A 82 8.30 -13.60 10.16
CA ARG A 82 9.60 -13.39 9.54
C ARG A 82 9.22 -12.54 8.33
N GLY A 83 8.91 -11.27 8.56
CA GLY A 83 9.99 -10.34 8.77
C GLY A 83 10.73 -10.29 7.45
N ALA A 84 10.31 -9.36 6.57
CA ALA A 84 11.19 -8.86 5.54
C ALA A 84 12.58 -8.73 6.17
N LYS A 85 13.60 -9.32 5.55
CA LYS A 85 14.97 -9.21 6.07
C LYS A 85 15.28 -7.71 6.13
N PHE A 86 15.22 -7.12 7.33
CA PHE A 86 15.78 -5.80 7.55
C PHE A 86 17.22 -5.89 7.07
N SER A 87 17.59 -4.97 6.19
CA SER A 87 18.91 -4.87 5.60
C SER A 87 19.99 -5.08 6.67
N SER A 88 20.88 -6.02 6.42
CA SER A 88 22.11 -6.22 7.17
C SER A 88 23.00 -4.98 6.99
N SER A 89 22.81 -3.95 7.79
CA SER A 89 23.74 -2.81 7.86
C SER A 89 23.58 -2.06 9.18
N ILE A 90 24.35 -2.48 10.18
CA ILE A 90 25.17 -1.63 11.07
C ILE A 90 26.12 -2.61 11.77
N GLY A 91 27.28 -2.80 11.16
CA GLY A 91 28.45 -3.38 11.80
C GLY A 91 29.54 -2.33 11.75
N SER A 92 29.71 -1.58 12.84
CA SER A 92 30.91 -0.79 13.16
C SER A 92 30.95 -0.59 14.66
N GLY A 93 31.78 -1.39 15.33
CA GLY A 93 32.01 -1.36 16.76
C GLY A 93 33.16 -2.29 17.15
N LYS A 94 34.32 -2.10 16.50
CA LYS A 94 35.63 -2.33 17.15
C LYS A 94 35.84 -1.09 18.04
N GLY A 95 36.39 -1.13 19.24
CA GLY A 95 37.19 -2.07 20.00
C GLY A 95 37.80 -1.23 21.12
#